data_AF-K1SA78-F1
#
_entry.id   AF-K1SA78-F1
#
_cell.length_a   1.000
_cell.length_b   1.000
_cell.length_c   1.000
_cell.angle_alpha   90.00
_cell.angle_beta   90.00
_cell.angle_gamma   90.00
#
_symmetry.space_group_name_H-M   'P 1'
#
loop_
_entity.id
_entity.type
_entity.pdbx_description
1 polymer ?
#
loop_
_entity_poly.entity_id
_entity_poly.type
_entity_poly.pdbx_seq_one_letter_code
_entity_poly.pdbx_strand_id
1 'polypeptide(L)'
;MQKEKGDGMVNAVRMNLPAYMGVRYELTNQIEDAEELLDNLHNYNQKIFKVCILIHTYGRNNAELDERVQQICNTVQQQTCRFSPIPFEQCAAMNSVLPLGKKWLALERTLLTVNTAIYVPFTTQELFQPGGLYEGTNARSKNLIMVNRKLLPAPAGMVLGMTGFGKSFAVMQMMAGIMLRWPED
;
A
#
# COMPACT_ATOMS: atom_id res chain seq x y z
N MET A 1 31.48 6.79 -2.98
CA MET A 1 32.53 6.89 -4.02
C MET A 1 33.61 5.81 -3.98
N GLN A 2 34.47 5.67 -2.95
CA GLN A 2 35.50 4.62 -2.97
C GLN A 2 34.96 3.20 -2.70
N LYS A 3 33.91 3.06 -1.87
CA LYS A 3 33.23 1.78 -1.63
C LYS A 3 32.43 1.30 -2.87
N GLU A 4 31.68 2.19 -3.50
CA GLU A 4 30.91 1.88 -4.74
C GLU A 4 31.82 1.48 -5.91
N LYS A 5 33.00 2.10 -6.05
CA LYS A 5 34.00 1.65 -7.04
C LYS A 5 34.51 0.24 -6.77
N GLY A 6 34.61 -0.15 -5.49
CA GLY A 6 35.00 -1.51 -5.09
C GLY A 6 33.92 -2.53 -5.43
N ASP A 7 32.67 -2.24 -5.10
CA ASP A 7 31.54 -3.15 -5.32
C ASP A 7 31.22 -3.33 -6.83
N GLY A 8 31.27 -2.25 -7.62
CA GLY A 8 31.09 -2.31 -9.08
C GLY A 8 32.21 -3.07 -9.82
N MET A 9 33.45 -3.02 -9.31
CA MET A 9 34.56 -3.83 -9.83
C MET A 9 34.36 -5.32 -9.54
N VAL A 10 33.86 -5.67 -8.35
CA VAL A 10 33.59 -7.07 -7.95
C VAL A 10 32.48 -7.69 -8.80
N ASN A 11 31.44 -6.91 -9.13
CA ASN A 11 30.34 -7.39 -9.98
C ASN A 11 30.75 -7.56 -11.46
N ALA A 12 31.61 -6.68 -11.98
CA ALA A 12 32.16 -6.81 -13.33
C ALA A 12 33.03 -8.07 -13.51
N VAL A 13 33.86 -8.38 -12.52
CA VAL A 13 34.68 -9.61 -12.50
C VAL A 13 33.78 -10.86 -12.47
N ARG A 14 32.63 -10.80 -11.79
CA ARG A 14 31.62 -11.87 -11.75
C ARG A 14 30.95 -12.12 -13.11
N MET A 15 30.80 -11.09 -13.93
CA MET A 15 30.18 -11.15 -15.26
C MET A 15 31.19 -11.37 -16.39
N ASN A 16 32.45 -11.66 -16.07
CA ASN A 16 33.54 -11.83 -17.04
C ASN A 16 33.74 -10.60 -17.95
N LEU A 17 33.40 -9.41 -17.44
CA LEU A 17 33.57 -8.12 -18.09
C LEU A 17 34.78 -7.39 -17.48
N PRO A 18 35.53 -6.61 -18.26
CA PRO A 18 36.66 -5.85 -17.73
C PRO A 18 36.22 -4.96 -16.56
N ALA A 19 36.97 -4.94 -15.45
CA ALA A 19 36.58 -4.27 -14.21
C ALA A 19 36.30 -2.75 -14.34
N TYR A 20 36.89 -2.09 -15.35
CA TYR A 20 36.61 -0.68 -15.67
C TYR A 20 35.23 -0.46 -16.31
N MET A 21 34.62 -1.51 -16.85
CA MET A 21 33.33 -1.48 -17.54
C MET A 21 32.16 -1.55 -16.55
N GLY A 22 32.31 -2.20 -15.38
CA GLY A 22 31.27 -2.21 -14.33
C GLY A 22 30.98 -0.84 -13.74
N VAL A 23 32.04 -0.09 -13.41
CA VAL A 23 31.90 1.29 -12.92
C VAL A 23 31.31 2.20 -14.00
N ARG A 24 31.69 2.02 -15.28
CA ARG A 24 31.07 2.76 -16.38
C ARG A 24 29.61 2.40 -16.57
N TYR A 25 29.25 1.12 -16.46
CA TYR A 25 27.89 0.63 -16.68
C TYR A 25 26.89 1.18 -15.63
N GLU A 26 27.26 1.16 -14.34
CA GLU A 26 26.44 1.77 -13.29
C GLU A 26 26.30 3.29 -13.48
N LEU A 27 27.38 3.97 -13.88
CA LEU A 27 27.34 5.41 -14.17
C LEU A 27 26.49 5.73 -15.41
N THR A 28 26.57 4.93 -16.47
CA THR A 28 25.74 5.15 -17.68
C THR A 28 24.27 4.93 -17.38
N ASN A 29 23.91 3.89 -16.62
CA ASN A 29 22.51 3.67 -16.24
C ASN A 29 21.99 4.80 -15.34
N GLN A 30 22.79 5.29 -14.39
CA GLN A 30 22.40 6.43 -13.56
C GLN A 30 22.19 7.72 -14.36
N ILE A 31 22.96 7.92 -15.43
CA ILE A 31 22.79 9.05 -16.34
C ILE A 31 21.50 8.87 -17.16
N GLU A 32 21.26 7.68 -17.69
CA GLU A 32 20.05 7.36 -18.46
C GLU A 32 18.78 7.50 -17.60
N ASP A 33 18.79 6.99 -16.37
CA ASP A 33 17.71 7.16 -15.38
C ASP A 33 17.46 8.65 -15.06
N ALA A 34 18.53 9.46 -14.99
CA ALA A 34 18.43 10.89 -14.72
C ALA A 34 17.88 11.66 -15.92
N GLU A 35 18.26 11.29 -17.14
CA GLU A 35 17.71 11.83 -18.39
C GLU A 35 16.22 11.48 -18.52
N GLU A 36 15.83 10.22 -18.23
CA GLU A 36 14.42 9.81 -18.21
C GLU A 36 13.62 10.58 -17.16
N LEU A 37 14.19 10.82 -15.97
CA LEU A 37 13.57 11.66 -14.95
C LEU A 37 13.35 13.10 -15.43
N LEU A 38 14.33 13.70 -16.12
CA LEU A 38 14.23 15.05 -16.67
C LEU A 38 13.18 15.11 -17.79
N ASP A 39 13.15 14.13 -18.68
CA ASP A 39 12.15 14.02 -19.74
C ASP A 39 10.74 13.87 -19.15
N ASN A 40 10.58 13.08 -18.09
CA ASN A 40 9.32 12.94 -17.37
C ASN A 40 8.82 14.27 -16.77
N LEU A 41 9.73 15.12 -16.28
CA LEU A 41 9.39 16.43 -15.73
C LEU A 41 9.00 17.42 -16.84
N HIS A 42 9.78 17.46 -17.92
CA HIS A 42 9.56 18.41 -19.02
C HIS A 42 8.37 18.03 -19.90
N ASN A 43 8.26 16.78 -20.33
CA ASN A 43 7.27 16.36 -21.34
C ASN A 43 5.90 16.05 -20.73
N TYR A 44 5.85 15.54 -19.49
CA TYR A 44 4.59 15.13 -18.84
C TYR A 44 4.11 16.10 -17.76
N ASN A 45 4.71 17.29 -17.67
CA ASN A 45 4.37 18.34 -16.70
C ASN A 45 4.31 17.82 -15.25
N GLN A 46 5.20 16.88 -14.92
CA GLN A 46 5.32 16.33 -13.58
C GLN A 46 6.10 17.29 -12.68
N LYS A 47 5.84 17.23 -11.37
CA LYS A 47 6.53 17.98 -10.34
C LYS A 47 7.23 17.03 -9.39
N ILE A 48 8.33 17.49 -8.83
CA ILE A 48 9.05 16.80 -7.77
C ILE A 48 8.44 17.21 -6.43
N PHE A 49 8.01 16.22 -5.63
CA PHE A 49 7.52 16.38 -4.28
C PHE A 49 8.47 15.74 -3.28
N LYS A 50 8.66 16.41 -2.14
CA LYS A 50 9.28 15.83 -0.96
C LYS A 50 8.17 15.22 -0.11
N VAL A 51 8.18 13.90 0.01
CA VAL A 51 7.11 13.12 0.65
C VAL A 51 7.68 12.37 1.85
N CYS A 52 6.95 12.38 2.95
CA CYS A 52 7.21 11.56 4.13
C CYS A 52 6.01 10.63 4.32
N ILE A 53 6.26 9.32 4.29
CA ILE A 53 5.22 8.29 4.48
C ILE A 53 5.38 7.73 5.88
N LEU A 54 4.33 7.85 6.69
CA LEU A 54 4.29 7.37 8.06
C LEU A 54 3.13 6.38 8.19
N ILE A 55 3.39 5.25 8.83
CA ILE A 55 2.35 4.27 9.18
C ILE A 55 2.19 4.32 10.70
N HIS A 56 0.99 4.65 11.14
CA HIS A 56 0.64 4.65 12.55
C HIS A 56 -0.23 3.44 12.86
N THR A 57 0.14 2.71 13.92
CA THR A 57 -0.62 1.60 14.46
C THR A 57 -0.66 1.71 15.99
N TYR A 58 -1.67 1.10 16.59
CA TYR A 58 -1.86 1.03 18.03
C TYR A 58 -2.29 -0.38 18.42
N GLY A 59 -2.05 -0.79 19.66
CA GLY A 59 -2.47 -2.07 20.23
C GLY A 59 -2.97 -1.87 21.66
N ARG A 60 -3.77 -2.80 22.19
CA ARG A 60 -4.26 -2.72 23.58
C ARG A 60 -3.16 -3.04 24.58
N ASN A 61 -2.27 -3.95 24.20
CA ASN A 61 -1.11 -4.39 24.99
C ASN A 61 0.16 -4.28 24.13
N ASN A 62 1.34 -4.19 24.76
CA ASN A 62 2.63 -4.12 24.05
C ASN A 62 2.86 -5.32 23.13
N ALA A 63 2.46 -6.53 23.54
CA ALA A 63 2.58 -7.73 22.72
C ALA A 63 1.77 -7.64 21.40
N GLU A 64 0.55 -7.10 21.47
CA GLU A 64 -0.30 -6.90 20.27
C GLU A 64 0.28 -5.81 19.37
N LEU A 65 0.85 -4.75 19.96
CA LEU A 65 1.51 -3.69 19.20
C LEU A 65 2.72 -4.25 18.42
N ASP A 66 3.58 -5.03 19.07
CA ASP A 66 4.75 -5.64 18.45
C ASP A 66 4.35 -6.59 17.32
N GLU A 67 3.31 -7.41 17.53
CA GLU A 67 2.77 -8.30 16.49
C GLU A 67 2.30 -7.49 15.27
N ARG A 68 1.53 -6.42 15.48
CA ARG A 68 1.04 -5.56 14.38
C ARG A 68 2.19 -4.88 13.63
N VAL A 69 3.20 -4.40 14.35
CA VAL A 69 4.40 -3.79 13.73
C VAL A 69 5.13 -4.81 12.86
N GLN A 70 5.31 -6.04 13.36
CA GLN A 70 5.93 -7.13 12.60
C GLN A 70 5.13 -7.48 11.34
N GLN A 71 3.80 -7.60 11.46
CA GLN A 71 2.92 -7.85 10.32
C GLN A 71 3.07 -6.76 9.24
N ILE A 72 3.04 -5.48 9.63
CA ILE A 72 3.23 -4.35 8.71
C ILE A 72 4.59 -4.43 8.02
N CYS A 73 5.67 -4.63 8.79
CA CYS A 73 7.02 -4.74 8.23
C CYS A 73 7.13 -5.91 7.23
N ASN A 74 6.53 -7.06 7.54
CA ASN A 74 6.56 -8.23 6.67
C ASN A 74 5.80 -7.99 5.36
N THR A 75 4.59 -7.41 5.40
CA THR A 75 3.80 -7.11 4.21
C THR A 75 4.53 -6.12 3.29
N VAL A 76 5.18 -5.11 3.87
CA VAL A 76 5.92 -4.13 3.08
C VAL A 76 7.18 -4.74 2.46
N GLN A 77 7.90 -5.59 3.19
CA GLN A 77 9.10 -6.25 2.66
C GLN A 77 8.82 -7.10 1.42
N GLN A 78 7.62 -7.69 1.30
CA GLN A 78 7.17 -8.41 0.10
C GLN A 78 7.09 -7.49 -1.14
N GLN A 79 6.89 -6.19 -0.94
CA GLN A 79 6.81 -5.18 -1.99
C GLN A 79 8.15 -4.44 -2.22
N THR A 80 9.28 -5.02 -1.79
CA THR A 80 10.62 -4.43 -1.90
C THR A 80 10.82 -3.11 -1.14
N CYS A 81 9.84 -2.72 -0.32
CA CYS A 81 9.91 -1.54 0.52
C CYS A 81 10.38 -1.92 1.94
N ARG A 82 11.04 -0.99 2.62
CA ARG A 82 11.47 -1.16 4.02
C ARG A 82 10.93 -0.03 4.87
N PHE A 83 10.11 -0.37 5.86
CA PHE A 83 9.79 0.49 6.99
C PHE A 83 10.55 0.04 8.22
N SER A 84 10.85 1.00 9.08
CA SER A 84 11.50 0.76 10.37
C SER A 84 10.83 1.61 11.43
N PRO A 85 10.76 1.12 12.67
CA PRO A 85 10.28 1.94 13.78
C PRO A 85 11.21 3.15 13.95
N ILE A 86 10.65 4.25 14.42
CA ILE A 86 11.37 5.51 14.68
C ILE A 86 11.60 5.63 16.19
N PRO A 87 12.70 5.07 16.74
CA PRO A 87 12.99 5.22 18.15
C PRO A 87 13.42 6.66 18.45
N PHE A 88 13.15 7.12 19.67
CA PHE A 88 13.54 8.43 20.23
C PHE A 88 12.89 9.68 19.61
N GLU A 89 12.22 9.57 18.46
CA GLU A 89 11.45 10.66 17.85
C GLU A 89 9.94 10.39 17.84
N GLN A 90 9.42 9.57 18.76
CA GLN A 90 8.01 9.15 18.74
C GLN A 90 7.04 10.33 18.86
N CYS A 91 7.37 11.34 19.67
CA CYS A 91 6.54 12.54 19.79
C CYS A 91 6.50 13.34 18.48
N ALA A 92 7.63 13.51 17.80
CA ALA A 92 7.69 14.20 16.52
C ALA A 92 6.99 13.40 15.41
N ALA A 93 7.13 12.08 15.43
CA ALA A 93 6.42 11.17 14.54
C ALA A 93 4.90 11.24 14.75
N MET A 94 4.44 11.18 16.00
CA MET A 94 3.01 11.30 16.32
C MET A 94 2.44 12.64 15.82
N ASN A 95 3.12 13.76 16.08
CA ASN A 95 2.68 15.07 15.59
C ASN A 95 2.61 15.11 14.05
N SER A 96 3.56 14.47 13.36
CA SER A 96 3.62 14.42 11.90
C SER A 96 2.58 13.49 11.27
N VAL A 97 2.07 12.51 12.01
CA VAL A 97 0.97 11.63 11.56
C VAL A 97 -0.37 12.36 11.56
N LEU A 98 -0.54 13.34 12.44
CA LEU A 98 -1.77 14.12 12.51
C LEU A 98 -1.95 14.94 11.22
N PRO A 99 -3.19 15.11 10.73
CA PRO A 99 -3.49 15.87 9.52
C PRO A 99 -3.42 17.40 9.75
N LEU A 100 -2.34 17.87 10.38
CA LEU A 100 -2.11 19.27 10.74
C LEU A 100 -1.37 20.06 9.66
N GLY A 101 -1.03 19.42 8.54
CA GLY A 101 -0.32 20.06 7.42
C GLY A 101 1.13 20.46 7.74
N LYS A 102 1.68 19.99 8.86
CA LYS A 102 3.07 20.23 9.26
C LYS A 102 3.78 18.90 9.48
N LYS A 103 5.03 18.82 9.02
CA LYS A 103 5.93 17.70 9.27
C LYS A 103 6.96 18.13 10.32
N TRP A 104 7.16 17.33 11.36
CA TRP A 104 8.17 17.53 12.40
C TRP A 104 9.36 16.58 12.27
N LEU A 105 9.30 15.61 11.36
CA LEU A 105 10.39 14.68 11.06
C LEU A 105 11.26 15.19 9.90
N ALA A 106 12.57 14.96 10.01
CA ALA A 106 13.51 15.24 8.91
C ALA A 106 13.39 14.25 7.75
N LEU A 107 12.86 13.05 8.00
CA LEU A 107 12.69 11.99 6.99
C LEU A 107 11.86 12.48 5.80
N GLU A 108 12.41 12.38 4.60
CA GLU A 108 11.73 12.68 3.35
C GLU A 108 12.34 11.88 2.20
N ARG A 109 11.51 11.55 1.21
CA ARG A 109 11.93 10.99 -0.06
C ARG A 109 11.36 11.83 -1.19
N THR A 110 12.09 11.86 -2.29
CA THR A 110 11.71 12.58 -3.49
C THR A 110 10.86 11.67 -4.37
N LEU A 111 9.64 12.10 -4.70
CA LEU A 111 8.72 11.38 -5.57
C LEU A 111 8.17 12.32 -6.65
N LEU A 112 7.86 11.77 -7.82
CA LEU A 112 7.15 12.48 -8.87
C LEU A 112 5.65 12.61 -8.55
N THR A 113 4.95 13.54 -9.21
CA THR A 113 3.49 13.74 -9.06
C THR A 113 2.72 12.43 -9.18
N VAL A 114 3.02 11.64 -10.20
CA VAL A 114 2.30 10.39 -10.49
C VAL A 114 2.45 9.37 -9.35
N ASN A 115 3.65 9.25 -8.80
CA ASN A 115 3.93 8.35 -7.67
C ASN A 115 3.31 8.86 -6.37
N THR A 116 3.29 10.18 -6.18
CA THR A 116 2.71 10.80 -4.98
C THR A 116 1.19 10.65 -4.96
N ALA A 117 0.54 10.74 -6.12
CA ALA A 117 -0.92 10.60 -6.25
C ALA A 117 -1.44 9.22 -5.82
N ILE A 118 -0.62 8.17 -5.92
CA ILE A 118 -0.99 6.81 -5.49
C ILE A 118 -1.28 6.75 -3.98
N TYR A 119 -0.61 7.59 -3.18
CA TYR A 119 -0.76 7.61 -1.73
C TYR A 119 -2.00 8.36 -1.24
N VAL A 120 -2.78 8.96 -2.13
CA VAL A 120 -4.00 9.68 -1.77
C VAL A 120 -5.16 8.66 -1.66
N PRO A 121 -5.67 8.36 -0.45
CA PRO A 121 -6.50 7.18 -0.17
C PRO A 121 -7.96 7.28 -0.65
N PHE A 122 -8.29 8.16 -1.59
CA PHE A 122 -9.68 8.45 -1.97
C PHE A 122 -10.22 7.59 -3.12
N THR A 123 -9.48 6.59 -3.59
CA THR A 123 -9.87 5.88 -4.83
C THR A 123 -10.81 4.70 -4.61
N THR A 124 -10.86 4.10 -3.41
CA THR A 124 -11.70 2.93 -3.13
C THR A 124 -12.34 2.98 -1.75
N GLN A 125 -13.67 3.00 -1.71
CA GLN A 125 -14.43 2.76 -0.48
C GLN A 125 -14.56 1.25 -0.25
N GLU A 126 -14.24 0.80 0.96
CA GLU A 126 -14.46 -0.58 1.38
C GLU A 126 -15.66 -0.66 2.32
N LEU A 127 -16.50 -1.66 2.11
CA LEU A 127 -17.63 -1.97 2.98
C LEU A 127 -17.32 -3.26 3.74
N PHE A 128 -16.77 -3.09 4.95
CA PHE A 128 -16.39 -4.18 5.84
C PHE A 128 -17.02 -3.99 7.22
N GLN A 129 -18.22 -4.57 7.41
CA GLN A 129 -18.98 -4.45 8.65
C GLN A 129 -18.72 -5.65 9.57
N PRO A 130 -18.51 -5.43 10.88
CA PRO A 130 -18.32 -6.50 11.84
C PRO A 130 -19.55 -7.40 11.91
N GLY A 131 -19.33 -8.72 11.88
CA GLY A 131 -20.41 -9.70 11.84
C GLY A 131 -21.17 -9.78 10.51
N GLY A 132 -20.74 -9.05 9.47
CA GLY A 132 -21.37 -9.07 8.15
C GLY A 132 -21.25 -10.39 7.42
N LEU A 133 -22.17 -10.65 6.49
CA LEU A 133 -22.09 -11.76 5.55
C LEU A 133 -21.30 -11.35 4.32
N TYR A 134 -20.67 -12.33 3.68
CA TYR A 134 -19.97 -12.13 2.43
C TYR A 134 -20.97 -11.86 1.30
N GLU A 135 -20.84 -10.70 0.64
CA GLU A 135 -21.72 -10.26 -0.46
C GLU A 135 -20.97 -10.16 -1.80
N GLY A 136 -19.65 -10.37 -1.80
CA GLY A 136 -18.83 -10.33 -3.00
C GLY A 136 -17.46 -9.72 -2.77
N THR A 137 -16.82 -9.31 -3.86
CA THR A 137 -15.52 -8.63 -3.85
C THR A 137 -15.63 -7.26 -4.50
N ASN A 138 -14.92 -6.29 -3.96
CA ASN A 138 -14.77 -4.97 -4.55
C ASN A 138 -14.09 -5.09 -5.91
N ALA A 139 -14.68 -4.53 -6.96
CA ALA A 139 -14.18 -4.66 -8.31
C ALA A 139 -12.79 -4.02 -8.51
N ARG A 140 -12.50 -2.93 -7.77
CA ARG A 140 -11.24 -2.17 -7.87
C ARG A 140 -10.15 -2.75 -6.97
N SER A 141 -10.40 -2.87 -5.68
CA SER A 141 -9.40 -3.29 -4.70
C SER A 141 -9.29 -4.81 -4.56
N LYS A 142 -10.27 -5.57 -5.06
CA LYS A 142 -10.40 -7.02 -4.88
C LYS A 142 -10.59 -7.47 -3.42
N ASN A 143 -10.77 -6.53 -2.49
CA ASN A 143 -11.09 -6.82 -1.11
C ASN A 143 -12.49 -7.41 -0.96
N LEU A 144 -12.71 -8.15 0.13
CA LEU A 144 -14.00 -8.74 0.46
C LEU A 144 -15.01 -7.65 0.88
N ILE A 145 -16.23 -7.75 0.36
CA ILE A 145 -17.36 -6.95 0.80
C ILE A 145 -18.11 -7.75 1.86
N MET A 146 -18.13 -7.23 3.09
CA MET A 146 -18.81 -7.82 4.23
C MET A 146 -19.87 -6.87 4.76
N VAL A 147 -21.13 -7.30 4.71
CA VAL A 147 -22.28 -6.44 5.05
C VAL A 147 -23.16 -7.12 6.09
N ASN A 148 -23.46 -6.39 7.16
CA ASN A 148 -24.49 -6.74 8.11
C ASN A 148 -25.71 -5.85 7.86
N ARG A 149 -26.68 -6.37 7.10
CA ARG A 149 -27.88 -5.61 6.70
C ARG A 149 -28.73 -5.15 7.89
N LYS A 150 -28.62 -5.78 9.06
CA LYS A 150 -29.33 -5.37 10.28
C LYS A 150 -28.84 -4.03 10.86
N LEU A 151 -27.62 -3.62 10.50
CA LEU A 151 -27.07 -2.31 10.90
C LEU A 151 -27.50 -1.18 9.96
N LEU A 152 -28.13 -1.51 8.82
CA LEU A 152 -28.57 -0.52 7.86
C LEU A 152 -29.96 0.02 8.26
N PRO A 153 -30.23 1.32 8.05
CA PRO A 153 -31.56 1.90 8.28
C PRO A 153 -32.69 1.19 7.51
N ALA A 154 -32.36 0.64 6.33
CA ALA A 154 -33.24 -0.20 5.54
C ALA A 154 -32.54 -1.56 5.28
N PRO A 155 -32.98 -2.64 5.96
CA PRO A 155 -32.35 -3.95 5.82
C PRO A 155 -32.74 -4.69 4.52
N ALA A 156 -33.76 -4.21 3.82
CA ALA A 156 -34.19 -4.77 2.55
C ALA A 156 -33.17 -4.49 1.43
N GLY A 157 -32.94 -5.48 0.57
CA GLY A 157 -32.05 -5.35 -0.59
C GLY A 157 -32.63 -6.03 -1.83
N MET A 158 -32.26 -5.54 -3.01
CA MET A 158 -32.76 -6.03 -4.30
C MET A 158 -31.60 -6.55 -5.15
N VAL A 159 -31.78 -7.74 -5.74
CA VAL A 159 -30.80 -8.37 -6.64
C VAL A 159 -31.34 -8.31 -8.07
N LEU A 160 -30.68 -7.52 -8.93
CA LEU A 160 -31.05 -7.33 -10.33
C LEU A 160 -29.97 -7.91 -11.27
N GLY A 161 -30.36 -8.32 -12.47
CA GLY A 161 -29.46 -8.88 -13.48
C GLY A 161 -30.19 -9.63 -14.58
N MET A 162 -29.50 -9.96 -15.68
CA MET A 162 -30.07 -10.75 -16.79
C MET A 162 -30.09 -12.25 -16.48
N THR A 163 -30.87 -13.02 -17.23
CA THR A 163 -30.92 -14.50 -17.08
C THR A 163 -29.52 -15.09 -17.26
N GLY A 164 -29.13 -16.03 -16.40
CA GLY A 164 -27.78 -16.63 -16.40
C GLY A 164 -26.71 -15.91 -15.57
N PHE A 165 -26.95 -14.69 -15.07
CA PHE A 165 -25.95 -13.91 -14.31
C PHE A 165 -25.83 -14.28 -12.82
N GLY A 166 -26.32 -15.46 -12.41
CA GLY A 166 -26.14 -15.95 -11.04
C GLY A 166 -27.05 -15.31 -9.97
N LYS A 167 -28.12 -14.59 -10.35
CA LYS A 167 -29.08 -13.98 -9.38
C LYS A 167 -29.60 -14.97 -8.33
N SER A 168 -30.12 -16.12 -8.77
CA SER A 168 -30.68 -17.14 -7.86
C SER A 168 -29.60 -17.73 -6.96
N PHE A 169 -28.40 -17.93 -7.49
CA PHE A 169 -27.27 -18.44 -6.72
C PHE A 169 -26.84 -17.45 -5.62
N ALA A 170 -26.73 -16.17 -5.95
CA ALA A 170 -26.38 -15.13 -4.97
C ALA A 170 -27.41 -15.05 -3.82
N VAL A 171 -28.71 -15.14 -4.15
CA VAL A 171 -29.77 -15.15 -3.13
C VAL A 171 -29.72 -16.43 -2.28
N MET A 172 -29.54 -17.61 -2.87
CA MET A 172 -29.43 -18.86 -2.13
C MET A 172 -28.21 -18.89 -1.21
N GLN A 173 -27.06 -18.41 -1.68
CA GLN A 173 -25.85 -18.31 -0.88
C GLN A 173 -26.04 -17.36 0.32
N MET A 174 -26.69 -16.22 0.10
CA MET A 174 -27.03 -15.29 1.16
C MET A 174 -27.98 -15.91 2.19
N MET A 175 -29.04 -16.59 1.74
CA MET A 175 -30.00 -17.27 2.62
C MET A 175 -29.33 -18.32 3.50
N ALA A 176 -28.48 -19.18 2.90
CA ALA A 176 -27.72 -20.17 3.65
C ALA A 176 -26.79 -19.52 4.69
N GLY A 177 -26.13 -18.41 4.32
CA GLY A 177 -25.29 -17.65 5.24
C GLY A 177 -26.07 -17.04 6.41
N ILE A 178 -27.28 -16.53 6.16
CA ILE A 178 -28.17 -16.02 7.21
C ILE A 178 -28.57 -17.15 8.16
N MET A 179 -29.09 -18.26 7.65
CA MET A 179 -29.53 -19.40 8.46
C MET A 179 -28.42 -19.98 9.34
N LEU A 180 -27.19 -20.05 8.83
CA LEU A 180 -26.05 -20.58 9.60
C LEU A 180 -25.57 -19.61 10.68
N ARG A 181 -25.67 -18.29 10.44
CA ARG A 181 -25.14 -17.27 11.35
C ARG A 181 -26.15 -16.80 12.38
N TRP A 182 -27.42 -16.73 11.99
CA TRP A 182 -28.55 -16.31 12.81
C TRP A 182 -29.66 -17.36 12.73
N PRO A 183 -29.48 -18.52 13.37
CA PRO A 183 -30.46 -19.62 13.32
C PRO A 183 -31.73 -19.37 14.14
N GLU A 184 -31.69 -18.40 15.05
CA GLU A 184 -32.78 -18.05 15.98
C GLU A 184 -33.63 -16.85 15.50
N ASP A 185 -33.27 -16.23 14.36
CA ASP A 185 -34.05 -15.18 13.71
C ASP A 185 -34.92 -15.75 12.57
#